data_AF-A0A7S2YB52-F1
#
_entry.id   AF-A0A7S2YB52-F1
#
_cell.length_a   1.000
_cell.length_b   1.000
_cell.length_c   1.000
_cell.angle_alpha   90.00
_cell.angle_beta   90.00
_cell.angle_gamma   90.00
#
_symmetry.space_group_name_H-M   'P 1'
#
loop_
_entity.id
_entity.type
_entity.pdbx_description
1 polymer ?
#
loop_
_entity_poly.entity_id
_entity_poly.type
_entity_poly.pdbx_seq_one_letter_code
_entity_poly.pdbx_strand_id
1 'polypeptide(L)'
;NGQYLGDNANREYRNILLNSGAKKINGDETVPVEEDGGSGTAFGHWDENCLQTEIMTGWINSENFFSAITVGALADLGYKVDYNQAEAYVIPDRKKCQGARRLRGKTPHSPGWRM
;
A
#
# COMPACT_ATOMS: atom_id res chain seq x y z
N ASN A 1 7.13 -6.85 8.65
CA ASN A 1 7.38 -6.57 7.22
C ASN A 1 6.04 -6.20 6.65
N GLY A 2 5.69 -4.92 6.73
CA GLY A 2 4.46 -4.34 6.18
C GLY A 2 4.46 -4.30 4.66
N GLN A 3 4.57 -5.46 4.02
CA GLN A 3 4.50 -5.62 2.57
C GLN A 3 3.31 -6.50 2.22
N TYR A 4 2.49 -6.04 1.28
CA TYR A 4 1.40 -6.83 0.74
C TYR A 4 1.92 -7.84 -0.30
N LEU A 5 1.39 -9.06 -0.27
CA LEU A 5 1.88 -10.17 -1.10
C LEU A 5 0.99 -10.49 -2.31
N GLY A 6 -0.20 -9.89 -2.42
CA GLY A 6 -1.13 -10.17 -3.52
C GLY A 6 -0.65 -9.58 -4.85
N ASP A 7 -0.73 -10.38 -5.90
CA ASP A 7 -0.17 -10.06 -7.22
C ASP A 7 -0.94 -8.93 -7.90
N ASN A 8 -2.27 -8.92 -7.77
CA ASN A 8 -3.12 -7.96 -8.46
C ASN A 8 -2.99 -6.56 -7.88
N ALA A 9 -3.06 -6.40 -6.56
CA ALA A 9 -2.86 -5.09 -5.93
C ALA A 9 -1.45 -4.55 -6.20
N ASN A 10 -0.43 -5.41 -6.12
CA ASN A 10 0.95 -5.04 -6.39
C ASN A 10 1.16 -4.65 -7.86
N ARG A 11 0.46 -5.28 -8.82
CA ARG A 11 0.46 -4.86 -10.22
C ARG A 11 -0.07 -3.44 -10.38
N GLU A 12 -1.22 -3.12 -9.78
CA GLU A 12 -1.81 -1.79 -9.91
C GLU A 12 -1.01 -0.70 -9.20
N TYR A 13 -0.42 -1.01 -8.05
CA TYR A 13 0.51 -0.11 -7.36
C TYR A 13 1.69 0.29 -8.27
N ARG A 14 2.29 -0.68 -8.97
CA ARG A 14 3.37 -0.42 -9.94
C ARG A 14 2.89 0.41 -11.12
N ASN A 15 1.69 0.15 -11.65
CA ASN A 15 1.09 0.95 -12.72
C ASN A 15 0.91 2.41 -12.29
N ILE A 16 0.40 2.67 -11.09
CA ILE A 16 0.23 4.02 -10.53
C ILE A 16 1.59 4.71 -10.35
N LEU A 17 2.61 4.01 -9.87
CA LEU A 17 3.97 4.55 -9.74
C LEU A 17 4.54 5.00 -11.09
N LEU A 18 4.39 4.17 -12.13
CA LEU A 18 4.83 4.46 -13.49
C LEU A 18 4.08 5.66 -14.08
N ASN A 19 2.75 5.68 -13.96
CA ASN A 19 1.90 6.76 -14.47
C ASN A 19 2.17 8.10 -13.76
N SER A 20 2.62 8.05 -12.50
CA SER A 20 3.08 9.22 -11.74
C SER A 20 4.51 9.66 -12.11
N GLY A 21 5.13 9.08 -13.15
CA GLY A 21 6.46 9.45 -13.64
C GLY A 21 7.61 8.81 -12.86
N ALA A 22 7.46 7.59 -12.35
CA ALA A 22 8.58 6.88 -11.71
C ALA A 22 9.59 6.54 -12.79
N LYS A 23 10.80 7.11 -12.71
CA LYS A 23 11.86 6.85 -13.69
C LYS A 23 12.32 5.39 -13.71
N LYS A 24 12.16 4.68 -12.59
CA LYS A 24 12.52 3.27 -12.45
C LYS A 24 11.73 2.63 -11.31
N ILE A 25 11.06 1.53 -11.61
CA ILE A 25 10.61 0.53 -10.64
C ILE A 25 11.40 -0.75 -10.93
N ASN A 26 11.78 -1.51 -9.90
CA ASN A 26 12.55 -2.74 -10.05
C ASN A 26 11.67 -3.99 -10.17
N GLY A 27 10.34 -3.84 -10.06
CA GLY A 27 9.37 -4.93 -10.08
C GLY A 27 9.10 -5.50 -8.68
N ASP A 28 9.96 -5.23 -7.70
CA ASP A 28 9.81 -5.69 -6.32
C ASP A 28 8.95 -4.73 -5.46
N GLU A 29 8.42 -3.66 -6.06
CA GLU A 29 7.54 -2.73 -5.38
C GLU A 29 6.19 -3.36 -5.05
N THR A 30 5.90 -3.46 -3.76
CA THR A 30 4.62 -3.94 -3.23
C THR A 30 3.86 -2.80 -2.58
N VAL A 31 2.53 -2.94 -2.50
CA VAL A 31 1.71 -2.03 -1.68
C VAL A 31 2.24 -2.05 -0.25
N PRO A 32 2.61 -0.90 0.32
CA PRO A 32 3.03 -0.84 1.72
C PRO A 32 1.81 -1.00 2.63
N VAL A 33 1.98 -1.83 3.65
CA VAL A 33 0.97 -2.12 4.67
C VAL A 33 1.35 -1.34 5.92
N GLU A 34 0.36 -0.74 6.57
CA GLU A 34 0.52 0.02 7.80
C GLU A 34 1.16 -0.84 8.90
N GLU A 35 2.20 -0.35 9.57
CA GLU A 35 2.86 -1.05 10.70
C GLU A 35 2.54 -0.38 12.06
N ASP A 36 1.92 0.82 12.06
CA ASP A 36 1.59 1.63 13.23
C ASP A 36 0.06 1.71 13.51
N GLY A 37 -0.36 2.51 14.51
CA GLY A 37 -1.78 2.76 14.80
C GLY A 37 -2.50 1.73 15.70
N GLY A 38 -1.78 0.72 16.21
CA GLY A 38 -2.32 -0.29 17.13
C GLY A 38 -3.09 -1.41 16.41
N SER A 39 -3.68 -2.34 17.17
CA SER A 39 -4.25 -3.59 16.61
C SER A 39 -5.44 -3.41 15.68
N GLY A 40 -6.11 -2.25 15.70
CA GLY A 40 -7.20 -1.92 14.79
C GLY A 40 -6.74 -1.37 13.44
N THR A 41 -5.46 -1.05 13.29
CA THR A 41 -4.93 -0.33 12.13
C THR A 41 -3.70 -1.03 11.54
N ALA A 42 -2.72 -1.33 12.38
CA ALA A 42 -1.50 -2.03 11.98
C ALA A 42 -1.84 -3.37 11.32
N PHE A 43 -1.25 -3.61 10.16
CA PHE A 43 -1.39 -4.81 9.33
C PHE A 43 -2.79 -5.07 8.76
N GLY A 44 -3.76 -4.19 9.00
CA GLY A 44 -5.11 -4.27 8.44
C GLY A 44 -5.39 -3.24 7.34
N HIS A 45 -4.55 -2.21 7.23
CA HIS A 45 -4.73 -1.07 6.34
C HIS A 45 -3.51 -0.84 5.46
N TRP A 46 -3.70 -0.09 4.37
CA TRP A 46 -2.57 0.46 3.62
C TRP A 46 -1.85 1.54 4.43
N ASP A 47 -0.54 1.64 4.22
CA ASP A 47 0.31 2.62 4.89
C ASP A 47 -0.20 4.05 4.61
N GLU A 48 -0.65 4.73 5.67
CA GLU A 48 -1.27 6.05 5.57
C GLU A 48 -0.28 7.08 5.04
N ASN A 49 0.98 6.99 5.47
CA ASN A 49 2.00 7.96 5.09
C ASN A 49 2.35 7.89 3.60
N CYS A 50 2.22 6.72 2.98
CA CYS A 50 2.38 6.50 1.55
C CYS A 50 1.13 6.84 0.74
N LEU A 51 0.00 6.21 1.08
CA LEU A 51 -1.19 6.22 0.21
C LEU A 51 -2.21 7.31 0.57
N GLN A 52 -2.18 7.84 1.79
CA GLN A 52 -3.00 8.97 2.24
C GLN A 52 -4.49 8.86 1.85
N THR A 53 -4.90 9.49 0.75
CA THR A 53 -6.29 9.54 0.26
C THR A 53 -6.79 8.23 -0.38
N GLU A 54 -6.14 7.09 -0.14
CA GLU A 54 -6.66 5.79 -0.58
C GLU A 54 -7.62 5.24 0.49
N ILE A 55 -8.81 4.78 0.09
CA ILE A 55 -9.90 4.46 1.03
C ILE A 55 -9.59 3.37 2.07
N MET A 56 -8.62 2.48 1.81
CA MET A 56 -8.23 1.39 2.71
C MET A 56 -7.05 1.76 3.61
N THR A 57 -6.62 3.02 3.66
CA THR A 57 -5.73 3.48 4.74
C THR A 57 -6.48 3.53 6.08
N GLY A 58 -5.72 3.73 7.17
CA GLY A 58 -6.26 3.70 8.54
C GLY A 58 -7.07 4.94 8.93
N TRP A 59 -6.95 6.04 8.19
CA TRP A 59 -7.58 7.32 8.52
C TRP A 59 -8.35 7.90 7.34
N ILE A 60 -9.57 8.36 7.61
CA ILE A 60 -10.39 9.03 6.60
C ILE A 60 -9.88 10.44 6.34
N ASN A 61 -9.75 10.79 5.07
CA ASN A 61 -9.36 12.12 4.62
C ASN A 61 -10.60 12.92 4.12
N SER A 62 -10.42 14.19 3.76
CA SER A 62 -11.51 15.00 3.16
C SER A 62 -11.96 14.43 1.80
N GLU A 63 -11.05 13.79 1.10
CA GLU A 63 -11.28 13.01 -0.12
C GLU A 63 -10.64 11.64 0.06
N ASN A 64 -11.30 10.59 -0.40
CA ASN A 64 -10.80 9.23 -0.36
C ASN A 64 -11.21 8.53 -1.65
N PHE A 65 -10.27 7.81 -2.26
CA PHE A 65 -10.43 7.21 -3.57
C PHE A 65 -10.40 5.68 -3.44
N PHE A 66 -11.39 5.04 -4.03
CA PHE A 66 -11.42 3.59 -4.24
C PHE A 66 -10.55 3.25 -5.45
N SER A 67 -9.25 3.12 -5.22
CA SER A 67 -8.26 2.99 -6.27
C SER A 67 -8.20 1.58 -6.88
N ALA A 68 -7.51 1.46 -8.02
CA ALA A 68 -7.21 0.18 -8.62
C ALA A 68 -6.37 -0.75 -7.70
N ILE A 69 -5.65 -0.20 -6.70
CA ILE A 69 -4.94 -0.98 -5.69
C ILE A 69 -5.94 -1.80 -4.86
N THR A 70 -6.98 -1.14 -4.33
CA THR A 70 -8.03 -1.80 -3.53
C THR A 70 -8.86 -2.76 -4.37
N VAL A 71 -9.19 -2.41 -5.63
CA VAL A 71 -9.82 -3.36 -6.56
C VAL A 71 -8.93 -4.60 -6.78
N GLY A 72 -7.63 -4.42 -6.94
CA GLY A 72 -6.67 -5.51 -7.04
C GLY A 72 -6.63 -6.38 -5.79
N ALA A 73 -6.64 -5.79 -4.60
CA ALA A 73 -6.65 -6.54 -3.34
C ALA A 73 -7.93 -7.39 -3.20
N LEU A 74 -9.08 -6.89 -3.66
CA LEU A 74 -10.31 -7.69 -3.72
C LEU A 74 -10.17 -8.88 -4.70
N ALA A 75 -9.53 -8.68 -5.85
CA ALA A 75 -9.24 -9.78 -6.77
C ALA A 75 -8.31 -10.82 -6.13
N ASP A 76 -7.30 -10.37 -5.38
CA ASP A 76 -6.36 -11.25 -4.65
C ASP A 76 -7.07 -12.08 -3.56
N LEU A 77 -8.19 -11.58 -3.01
CA LEU A 77 -9.07 -12.31 -2.09
C LEU A 77 -10.04 -13.27 -2.80
N GLY A 78 -10.06 -13.30 -4.14
CA GLY A 78 -10.90 -14.19 -4.94
C GLY A 78 -12.24 -13.58 -5.40
N TYR A 79 -12.47 -12.29 -5.19
CA TYR A 79 -13.64 -11.62 -5.76
C TYR A 79 -13.52 -11.46 -7.27
N LYS A 80 -14.66 -11.54 -7.97
CA LYS A 80 -14.75 -11.05 -9.35
C LYS A 80 -14.83 -9.54 -9.31
N VAL A 81 -13.90 -8.87 -9.99
CA VAL A 81 -13.79 -7.41 -9.98
C VAL A 81 -13.92 -6.82 -11.38
N ASP A 82 -14.34 -5.57 -11.44
CA ASP A 82 -14.28 -4.73 -12.64
C ASP A 82 -13.37 -3.53 -12.35
N TYR A 83 -12.18 -3.53 -12.94
CA TYR A 83 -11.20 -2.45 -12.77
C TYR A 83 -11.67 -1.12 -13.36
N ASN A 84 -12.69 -1.11 -14.24
CA ASN A 84 -13.24 0.15 -14.75
C ASN A 84 -14.06 0.92 -13.70
N GLN A 85 -14.39 0.30 -12.57
CA GLN A 85 -15.03 0.98 -11.44
C GLN A 85 -14.02 1.63 -10.48
N ALA A 86 -12.71 1.43 -10.70
CA ALA A 86 -11.68 2.08 -9.91
C ALA A 86 -11.66 3.59 -10.19
N GLU A 87 -11.53 4.38 -9.14
CA GLU A 87 -11.35 5.82 -9.26
C GLU A 87 -9.91 6.14 -9.70
N ALA A 88 -9.77 7.24 -10.44
CA ALA A 88 -8.47 7.75 -10.83
C ALA A 88 -7.70 8.19 -9.57
N TYR A 89 -6.55 7.56 -9.34
CA TYR A 89 -5.77 7.77 -8.12
C TYR A 89 -4.28 7.95 -8.45
N VAL A 90 -3.65 8.84 -7.70
CA VAL A 90 -2.21 9.09 -7.75
C VAL A 90 -1.66 9.05 -6.33
N ILE A 91 -0.46 8.52 -6.17
CA ILE A 91 0.24 8.56 -4.88
C ILE A 91 0.70 10.00 -4.64
N PRO A 92 0.19 10.71 -3.60
CA PRO A 92 0.39 12.15 -3.49
C PRO A 92 1.87 12.54 -3.30
N ASP A 93 2.59 11.82 -2.45
CA ASP A 93 4.03 11.98 -2.26
C ASP A 93 4.75 10.63 -2.22
N ARG A 94 5.18 10.17 -3.39
CA ARG A 94 5.91 8.91 -3.55
C ARG A 94 7.20 8.83 -2.73
N LYS A 95 7.78 9.95 -2.28
CA LYS A 95 8.98 9.93 -1.42
C LYS A 95 8.66 9.41 -0.02
N LYS A 96 7.40 9.49 0.40
CA LYS A 96 6.92 9.00 1.70
C LYS A 96 6.59 7.51 1.71
N CYS A 97 6.46 6.90 0.54
CA CYS A 97 6.29 5.46 0.40
C CYS A 97 7.57 4.71 0.78
N GLN A 98 7.73 4.44 2.07
CA GLN A 98 8.83 3.66 2.61
C GLN A 98 8.61 2.18 2.27
N GLY A 99 9.12 1.68 1.14
CA GLY A 99 8.92 0.25 0.86
C GLY A 99 9.43 -0.32 -0.46
N ALA A 100 9.66 0.49 -1.48
CA ALA A 100 10.23 0.03 -2.77
C ALA A 100 11.70 -0.47 -2.68
N ARG A 101 12.28 -0.60 -1.48
CA ARG A 101 13.70 -0.88 -1.27
C ARG A 101 13.94 -2.13 -0.43
N ARG A 102 14.22 -3.22 -1.16
CA ARG A 102 15.19 -4.31 -0.88
C ARG A 102 15.14 -4.94 0.52
N LEU A 103 14.86 -6.24 0.53
CA LEU A 103 15.46 -7.20 1.45
C LEU A 103 16.99 -6.96 1.53
N ARG A 104 17.45 -6.22 2.53
CA ARG A 104 18.80 -6.33 3.13
C ARG A 104 18.74 -5.80 4.56
N GLY A 105 18.64 -6.74 5.50
CA GLY A 105 19.02 -6.57 6.91
C GLY A 105 18.18 -5.60 7.73
N LYS A 106 17.00 -6.03 8.20
CA LYS A 106 16.44 -5.51 9.45
C LYS A 106 17.06 -6.32 10.58
N THR A 107 17.86 -5.69 11.46
CA THR A 107 18.00 -6.19 12.83
C THR A 107 16.59 -6.27 13.45
N PRO A 108 16.27 -7.31 14.23
CA PRO A 108 14.97 -7.44 14.85
C PRO A 108 14.68 -6.22 15.72
N HIS A 109 13.47 -5.68 15.60
CA HIS A 109 12.94 -4.70 16.54
C HIS A 109 13.09 -5.25 17.97
N SER A 110 13.76 -4.50 18.84
CA SER A 110 13.87 -4.81 20.26
C SER A 110 12.48 -4.88 20.89
N PRO A 111 12.10 -5.97 21.58
CA PRO A 111 10.83 -6.03 22.30
C PRO A 111 10.94 -5.23 23.59
N GLY A 112 10.35 -4.04 23.60
CA GLY A 112 10.31 -3.13 24.73
C GLY A 112 8.89 -2.93 25.28
N TRP A 113 8.17 -4.00 25.60
CA TRP A 113 7.03 -3.91 26.53
C TRP A 113 7.34 -4.79 27.74
N ARG A 114 7.67 -4.15 28.86
CA ARG A 114 7.71 -4.81 30.18
C ARG A 114 6.31 -4.70 30.78
N MET A 115 5.82 -5.82 31.31
CA MET A 115 4.76 -5.85 32.32
C MET A 115 5.27 -5.27 33.63
#